data_AF-A0A7V2NR88-F1
#
_entry.id   AF-A0A7V2NR88-F1
#
_cell.length_a   1.000
_cell.length_b   1.000
_cell.length_c   1.000
_cell.angle_alpha   90.00
_cell.angle_beta   90.00
_cell.angle_gamma   90.00
#
_symmetry.space_group_name_H-M   'P 1'
#
loop_
_entity.id
_entity.type
_entity.pdbx_description
1 polymer ?
#
loop_
_entity_poly.entity_id
_entity_poly.type
_entity_poly.pdbx_seq_one_letter_code
_entity_poly.pdbx_strand_id
1 'polypeptide(L)'
;MKIVRFFFGCLLLIMLLSCTRVYVPFTLELRNEYQLTDQEMRELQFYISDKVILEREIVDVDKRVSQEHILKKIEDKILDQIVFRSFTPGVAVDVLPYALQVAFEQQGYLTFETDGELQDPYYFKSDRYGEEVKLKIFDHCWWFKHYEDEIYSNGLVDYNGHEYWVYNPEQRPHLLVDEESLEKIIEKRRIVKGIKQKK
;
A
#
# COMPACT_ATOMS: atom_id res chain seq x y z
N MET A 1 -40.64 37.64 7.78
CA MET A 1 -39.23 37.27 8.06
C MET A 1 -39.03 35.76 8.27
N LYS A 2 -39.60 34.90 7.41
CA LYS A 2 -39.45 33.42 7.50
C LYS A 2 -38.56 32.85 6.39
N ILE A 3 -38.52 33.50 5.22
CA ILE A 3 -37.71 33.10 4.05
C ILE A 3 -36.21 33.33 4.27
N VAL A 4 -35.80 34.39 4.97
CA VAL A 4 -34.39 34.68 5.27
C VAL A 4 -33.78 33.66 6.25
N ARG A 5 -34.59 33.11 7.15
CA ARG A 5 -34.17 32.04 8.08
C ARG A 5 -34.01 30.68 7.39
N PHE A 6 -34.74 30.45 6.30
CA PHE A 6 -34.62 29.23 5.51
C PHE A 6 -33.37 29.25 4.61
N PHE A 7 -33.02 30.42 4.05
CA PHE A 7 -31.80 30.61 3.26
C PHE A 7 -30.50 30.44 4.06
N PHE A 8 -30.49 30.86 5.33
CA PHE A 8 -29.33 30.69 6.22
C PHE A 8 -29.14 29.23 6.67
N GLY A 9 -30.20 28.40 6.63
CA GLY A 9 -30.13 26.98 6.93
C GLY A 9 -29.51 26.14 5.80
N CYS A 10 -29.80 26.46 4.54
CA CYS A 10 -29.23 25.74 3.40
C CYS A 10 -27.75 26.08 3.14
N LEU A 11 -27.29 27.29 3.46
CA LEU A 11 -25.88 27.69 3.28
C LEU A 11 -24.92 26.93 4.24
N LEU A 12 -25.42 26.50 5.40
CA LEU A 12 -24.65 25.73 6.39
C LEU A 12 -24.45 24.25 5.99
N LEU A 13 -25.32 23.72 5.12
CA LEU A 13 -25.28 22.31 4.70
C LEU A 13 -24.26 22.05 3.57
N ILE A 14 -23.91 23.09 2.79
CA ILE A 14 -22.96 22.99 1.66
C ILE A 14 -21.50 22.99 2.15
N MET A 15 -21.22 23.52 3.34
CA MET A 15 -19.89 23.55 3.96
C MET A 15 -19.39 22.18 4.48
N LEU A 16 -20.23 21.14 4.46
CA LEU A 16 -19.88 19.79 4.92
C LEU A 16 -19.47 18.83 3.80
N LEU A 17 -19.42 19.29 2.55
CA LEU A 17 -18.78 18.57 1.45
C LEU A 17 -17.25 18.72 1.57
N SER A 18 -16.72 18.20 2.68
CA SER A 18 -15.31 18.04 3.00
C SER A 18 -14.60 17.27 1.88
N CYS A 19 -13.38 17.69 1.54
CA CYS A 19 -12.50 17.08 0.55
C CYS A 19 -12.53 15.54 0.60
N THR A 20 -12.99 14.91 -0.47
CA THR A 20 -12.72 13.49 -0.71
C THR A 20 -11.23 13.36 -1.01
N ARG A 21 -10.50 12.56 -0.23
CA ARG A 21 -9.11 12.25 -0.54
C ARG A 21 -9.04 11.53 -1.88
N VAL A 22 -8.17 12.01 -2.74
CA VAL A 22 -7.90 11.41 -4.05
C VAL A 22 -6.60 10.64 -3.92
N TYR A 23 -6.67 9.33 -4.16
CA TYR A 23 -5.49 8.47 -4.20
C TYR A 23 -5.12 8.23 -5.66
N VAL A 24 -3.87 8.47 -6.01
CA VAL A 24 -3.34 8.26 -7.36
C VAL A 24 -2.24 7.21 -7.33
N PRO A 25 -2.09 6.39 -8.40
CA PRO A 25 -0.96 5.48 -8.52
C PRO A 25 0.35 6.25 -8.45
N PHE A 26 1.27 5.79 -7.62
CA PHE A 26 2.62 6.35 -7.56
C PHE A 26 3.42 5.79 -8.73
N THR A 27 3.85 6.67 -9.63
CA THR A 27 4.56 6.33 -10.87
C THR A 27 5.93 7.02 -10.93
N LEU A 28 6.78 6.56 -11.84
CA LEU A 28 8.06 7.21 -12.10
C LEU A 28 7.88 8.63 -12.67
N GLU A 29 6.80 8.87 -13.42
CA GLU A 29 6.39 10.20 -13.90
C GLU A 29 6.15 11.17 -12.75
N LEU A 30 5.33 10.81 -11.75
CA LEU A 30 5.08 11.67 -10.59
C LEU A 30 6.35 11.96 -9.80
N ARG A 31 7.21 10.95 -9.61
CA ARG A 31 8.52 11.12 -8.96
C ARG A 31 9.36 12.18 -9.70
N ASN A 32 9.40 12.12 -11.02
CA ASN A 32 10.22 13.00 -11.86
C ASN A 32 9.62 14.40 -11.98
N GLU A 33 8.31 14.51 -12.22
CA GLU A 33 7.57 15.76 -12.35
C GLU A 33 7.76 16.64 -11.10
N TYR A 34 7.60 16.03 -9.94
CA TYR A 34 7.76 16.72 -8.66
C TYR A 34 9.19 16.71 -8.14
N GLN A 35 10.15 16.14 -8.87
CA GLN A 35 11.56 16.05 -8.48
C GLN A 35 11.70 15.56 -7.03
N LEU A 36 10.98 14.48 -6.67
CA LEU A 36 10.96 13.98 -5.29
C LEU A 36 12.33 13.41 -4.93
N THR A 37 12.90 13.91 -3.84
CA THR A 37 14.13 13.34 -3.28
C THR A 37 13.85 12.04 -2.52
N ASP A 38 14.89 11.24 -2.32
CA ASP A 38 14.80 10.01 -1.52
C ASP A 38 14.33 10.27 -0.09
N GLN A 39 14.66 11.43 0.48
CA GLN A 39 14.17 11.84 1.79
C GLN A 39 12.66 12.15 1.75
N GLU A 40 12.20 12.93 0.76
CA GLU A 40 10.78 13.29 0.65
C GLU A 40 9.89 12.09 0.38
N MET A 41 10.36 11.11 -0.40
CA MET A 41 9.63 9.85 -0.57
C MET A 41 9.50 9.06 0.74
N ARG A 42 10.48 9.13 1.65
CA ARG A 42 10.37 8.52 2.99
C ARG A 42 9.42 9.29 3.91
N GLU A 43 9.14 10.56 3.61
CA GLU A 43 8.14 11.38 4.32
C GLU A 43 6.71 11.18 3.77
N LEU A 44 6.55 10.56 2.60
CA LEU A 44 5.25 10.25 2.01
C LEU A 44 4.57 9.06 2.70
N GLN A 45 3.26 9.17 2.84
CA GLN A 45 2.39 8.06 3.20
C GLN A 45 1.96 7.33 1.92
N PHE A 46 2.42 6.09 1.77
CA PHE A 46 1.96 5.20 0.71
C PHE A 46 0.79 4.35 1.17
N TYR A 47 0.07 3.81 0.20
CA TYR A 47 -1.02 2.86 0.39
C TYR A 47 -0.93 1.75 -0.65
N ILE A 48 -1.33 0.54 -0.31
CA ILE A 48 -1.45 -0.53 -1.32
C ILE A 48 -2.80 -0.44 -2.03
N SER A 49 -2.82 -0.53 -3.36
CA SER A 49 -4.06 -0.43 -4.16
C SER A 49 -5.01 -1.60 -3.88
N ASP A 50 -4.45 -2.81 -3.87
CA ASP A 50 -5.18 -4.06 -3.86
C ASP A 50 -4.67 -4.97 -2.76
N LYS A 51 -5.48 -5.96 -2.43
CA LYS A 51 -5.19 -6.89 -1.35
C LYS A 51 -3.99 -7.78 -1.69
N VAL A 52 -3.05 -7.91 -0.76
CA VAL A 52 -1.96 -8.90 -0.80
C VAL A 52 -2.11 -9.84 0.39
N ILE A 53 -1.98 -11.13 0.14
CA ILE A 53 -1.97 -12.14 1.21
C ILE A 53 -0.65 -12.89 1.13
N LEU A 54 0.04 -12.96 2.26
CA LEU A 54 1.21 -13.80 2.45
C LEU A 54 0.79 -14.98 3.30
N GLU A 55 1.16 -16.19 2.89
CA GLU A 55 0.83 -17.42 3.60
C GLU A 55 2.06 -18.32 3.70
N ARG A 56 2.27 -18.94 4.85
CA ARG A 56 3.28 -19.99 5.03
C ARG A 56 2.78 -21.09 5.94
N GLU A 57 3.37 -22.27 5.78
CA GLU A 57 3.12 -23.42 6.65
C GLU A 57 4.15 -23.44 7.78
N ILE A 58 3.67 -23.58 9.00
CA ILE A 58 4.45 -23.70 10.22
C ILE A 58 4.34 -25.14 10.75
N VAL A 59 5.50 -25.77 10.93
CA VAL A 59 5.62 -27.14 11.48
C VAL A 59 5.69 -27.15 13.01
N ASP A 60 6.22 -26.09 13.62
CA ASP A 60 6.30 -25.92 15.09
C ASP A 60 5.93 -24.48 15.46
N VAL A 61 4.96 -24.30 16.35
CA VAL A 61 4.45 -22.96 16.72
C VAL A 61 5.48 -22.29 17.60
N ASP A 62 6.45 -21.63 16.98
CA ASP A 62 7.37 -20.79 17.70
C ASP A 62 6.59 -19.60 18.29
N LYS A 63 6.80 -19.27 19.57
CA LYS A 63 6.04 -18.24 20.32
C LYS A 63 6.20 -16.81 19.77
N ARG A 64 6.88 -16.63 18.64
CA ARG A 64 7.22 -15.36 18.01
C ARG A 64 6.22 -14.90 16.96
N VAL A 65 5.21 -15.70 16.61
CA VAL A 65 4.13 -15.25 15.73
C VAL A 65 3.41 -14.07 16.42
N SER A 66 3.43 -12.91 15.78
CA SER A 66 2.94 -11.66 16.35
C SER A 66 1.42 -11.68 16.52
N GLN A 67 0.88 -10.75 17.31
CA GLN A 67 -0.57 -10.64 17.56
C GLN A 67 -1.38 -10.24 16.31
N GLU A 68 -0.72 -9.84 15.22
CA GLU A 68 -1.33 -9.30 14.01
C GLU A 68 -1.55 -10.35 12.92
N HIS A 69 -0.92 -11.53 13.06
CA HIS A 69 -1.03 -12.61 12.09
C HIS A 69 -2.23 -13.53 12.37
N ILE A 70 -2.76 -14.15 11.32
CA ILE A 70 -3.84 -15.12 11.42
C ILE A 70 -3.23 -16.53 11.43
N LEU A 71 -3.29 -17.20 12.58
CA LEU A 71 -2.93 -18.61 12.72
C LEU A 71 -4.15 -19.52 12.54
N LYS A 72 -4.08 -20.49 11.63
CA LYS A 72 -5.13 -21.52 11.45
C LYS A 72 -4.55 -22.93 11.39
N LYS A 73 -5.12 -23.83 12.19
CA LYS A 73 -4.84 -25.27 12.10
C LYS A 73 -5.74 -25.92 11.05
N ILE A 74 -5.15 -26.59 10.07
CA ILE A 74 -5.85 -27.33 9.01
C ILE A 74 -5.27 -28.74 8.99
N GLU A 75 -6.12 -29.73 9.30
CA GLU A 75 -5.68 -31.11 9.51
C GLU A 75 -4.55 -31.16 10.58
N ASP A 76 -3.31 -31.40 10.15
CA ASP A 76 -2.10 -31.45 10.99
C ASP A 76 -1.12 -30.30 10.72
N LYS A 77 -1.49 -29.33 9.88
CA LYS A 77 -0.66 -28.19 9.48
C LYS A 77 -1.14 -26.91 10.15
N ILE A 78 -0.23 -26.01 10.48
CA ILE A 78 -0.57 -24.68 10.98
C ILE A 78 -0.17 -23.67 9.91
N LEU A 79 -1.12 -22.89 9.43
CA LEU A 79 -0.86 -21.81 8.49
C LEU A 79 -0.73 -20.48 9.23
N ASP A 80 0.23 -19.69 8.81
CA ASP A 80 0.48 -18.32 9.24
C ASP A 80 0.23 -17.39 8.06
N GLN A 81 -0.75 -16.51 8.22
CA GLN A 81 -1.23 -15.64 7.16
C GLN A 81 -1.15 -14.16 7.58
N ILE A 82 -0.59 -13.36 6.69
CA ILE A 82 -0.51 -11.90 6.79
C ILE A 82 -1.38 -11.31 5.68
N VAL A 83 -2.29 -10.41 6.04
CA VAL A 83 -3.26 -9.83 5.11
C VAL A 83 -3.08 -8.32 5.02
N PHE A 84 -2.52 -7.85 3.91
CA PHE A 84 -2.48 -6.44 3.54
C PHE A 84 -3.76 -6.11 2.78
N ARG A 85 -4.66 -5.34 3.40
CA ARG A 85 -5.90 -4.90 2.75
C ARG A 85 -5.61 -3.74 1.79
N SER A 86 -6.47 -3.53 0.80
CA SER A 86 -6.47 -2.27 0.04
C SER A 86 -6.47 -1.07 0.98
N PHE A 87 -5.72 -0.04 0.63
CA PHE A 87 -5.48 1.15 1.42
C PHE A 87 -4.80 0.90 2.78
N THR A 88 -4.06 -0.19 2.96
CA THR A 88 -3.17 -0.35 4.12
C THR A 88 -2.06 0.69 4.03
N PRO A 89 -1.88 1.56 5.05
CA PRO A 89 -0.86 2.60 5.03
C PRO A 89 0.54 2.01 5.23
N GLY A 90 1.51 2.47 4.44
CA GLY A 90 2.93 2.14 4.59
C GLY A 90 3.87 3.31 4.34
N VAL A 91 5.10 3.19 4.84
CA VAL A 91 6.17 4.20 4.70
C VAL A 91 7.39 3.58 4.01
N ALA A 92 8.06 4.36 3.15
CA ALA A 92 9.26 3.88 2.48
C ALA A 92 10.42 3.74 3.47
N VAL A 93 10.97 2.53 3.57
CA VAL A 93 12.17 2.21 4.37
C VAL A 93 13.42 2.15 3.50
N ASP A 94 13.27 1.95 2.19
CA ASP A 94 14.34 2.16 1.23
C ASP A 94 13.83 2.66 -0.12
N VAL A 95 14.69 3.41 -0.82
CA VAL A 95 14.38 4.07 -2.08
C VAL A 95 15.48 3.77 -3.08
N LEU A 96 15.12 3.10 -4.17
CA LEU A 96 16.00 2.80 -5.30
C LEU A 96 15.49 3.52 -6.57
N PRO A 97 16.26 3.56 -7.66
CA PRO A 97 15.83 4.24 -8.89
C PRO A 97 14.50 3.72 -9.45
N TYR A 98 14.29 2.40 -9.45
CA TYR A 98 13.10 1.75 -10.01
C TYR A 98 12.36 0.86 -9.00
N ALA A 99 12.72 0.97 -7.70
CA ALA A 99 12.09 0.19 -6.65
C ALA A 99 11.91 0.99 -5.36
N LEU A 100 10.90 0.62 -4.58
CA LEU A 100 10.63 1.11 -3.23
C LEU A 100 10.43 -0.08 -2.29
N GLN A 101 11.11 -0.05 -1.15
CA GLN A 101 10.80 -0.95 -0.04
C GLN A 101 9.88 -0.22 0.93
N VAL A 102 8.68 -0.74 1.14
CA VAL A 102 7.64 -0.09 1.94
C VAL A 102 7.26 -0.99 3.12
N ALA A 103 7.38 -0.45 4.33
CA ALA A 103 6.94 -1.10 5.55
C ALA A 103 5.50 -0.70 5.87
N PHE A 104 4.64 -1.70 6.10
CA PHE A 104 3.22 -1.53 6.47
C PHE A 104 2.96 -1.87 7.95
N GLU A 105 3.95 -2.42 8.64
CA GLU A 105 3.95 -2.72 10.07
C GLU A 105 5.35 -2.43 10.64
N GLN A 106 5.57 -2.69 11.93
CA GLN A 106 6.83 -2.34 12.59
C GLN A 106 8.06 -3.12 12.07
N GLN A 107 7.85 -4.29 11.49
CA GLN A 107 8.92 -5.17 11.02
C GLN A 107 8.63 -5.61 9.59
N GLY A 108 9.67 -5.60 8.74
CA GLY A 108 9.56 -6.10 7.38
C GLY A 108 9.06 -5.06 6.41
N TYR A 109 9.17 -5.38 5.13
CA TYR A 109 8.77 -4.52 4.03
C TYR A 109 8.35 -5.37 2.83
N LEU A 110 7.53 -4.78 1.96
CA LEU A 110 7.27 -5.31 0.63
C LEU A 110 8.04 -4.46 -0.39
N THR A 111 8.56 -5.12 -1.42
CA THR A 111 9.26 -4.44 -2.52
C THR A 111 8.27 -4.18 -3.66
N PHE A 112 8.23 -2.92 -4.08
CA PHE A 112 7.46 -2.48 -5.24
C PHE A 112 8.40 -1.97 -6.31
N GLU A 113 8.24 -2.44 -7.54
CA GLU A 113 9.13 -2.13 -8.66
C GLU A 113 8.33 -1.66 -9.89
N THR A 114 8.98 -0.87 -10.72
CA THR A 114 8.52 -0.51 -12.07
C THR A 114 9.55 -0.99 -13.09
N ASP A 115 9.11 -1.37 -14.29
CA ASP A 115 9.99 -1.77 -15.38
C ASP A 115 10.72 -0.56 -16.04
N GLY A 116 10.49 0.65 -15.49
CA GLY A 116 11.13 1.89 -15.92
C GLY A 116 10.30 2.73 -16.89
N GLU A 117 9.10 2.27 -17.25
CA GLU A 117 8.13 3.07 -17.98
C GLU A 117 7.58 4.19 -17.09
N LEU A 118 7.48 5.41 -17.63
CA LEU A 118 7.15 6.59 -16.84
C LEU A 118 5.77 6.48 -16.18
N GLN A 119 4.78 5.95 -16.89
CA GLN A 119 3.40 5.85 -16.43
C GLN A 119 3.14 4.60 -15.60
N ASP A 120 4.09 3.65 -15.56
CA ASP A 120 3.90 2.43 -14.81
C ASP A 120 3.96 2.71 -13.30
N PRO A 121 2.92 2.30 -12.56
CA PRO A 121 2.96 2.27 -11.11
C PRO A 121 4.11 1.42 -10.58
N TYR A 122 4.52 1.68 -9.36
CA TYR A 122 5.37 0.77 -8.60
C TYR A 122 4.53 -0.43 -8.15
N TYR A 123 4.66 -1.56 -8.86
CA TYR A 123 3.91 -2.79 -8.62
C TYR A 123 4.60 -3.68 -7.59
N PHE A 124 3.83 -4.35 -6.75
CA PHE A 124 4.35 -5.38 -5.85
C PHE A 124 4.95 -6.53 -6.66
N LYS A 125 6.16 -6.94 -6.28
CA LYS A 125 6.90 -8.01 -6.96
C LYS A 125 7.22 -9.13 -6.00
N SER A 126 6.99 -10.36 -6.45
CA SER A 126 7.48 -11.57 -5.77
C SER A 126 8.95 -11.82 -6.13
N ASP A 127 9.72 -12.34 -5.19
CA ASP A 127 11.15 -12.61 -5.36
C ASP A 127 11.41 -13.77 -6.34
N ARG A 128 10.46 -14.72 -6.40
CA ARG A 128 10.54 -15.90 -7.26
C ARG A 128 9.17 -16.24 -7.81
N TYR A 129 9.15 -16.77 -9.03
CA TYR A 129 7.99 -17.53 -9.51
C TYR A 129 7.86 -18.75 -8.59
N GLY A 130 6.76 -18.80 -7.85
CA GLY A 130 6.49 -19.87 -6.91
C GLY A 130 6.06 -21.11 -7.68
N GLU A 131 6.24 -22.29 -7.08
CA GLU A 131 5.48 -23.45 -7.54
C GLU A 131 3.96 -23.13 -7.44
N GLU A 132 3.16 -23.74 -8.31
CA GLU A 132 1.69 -23.68 -8.23
C GLU A 132 1.22 -24.34 -6.92
N VAL A 133 1.21 -23.57 -5.84
CA VAL A 133 0.73 -24.00 -4.52
C VAL A 133 -0.72 -23.57 -4.38
N LYS A 134 -1.59 -24.55 -4.07
CA LYS A 134 -3.00 -24.31 -3.72
C LYS A 134 -3.07 -23.67 -2.34
N LEU A 135 -3.43 -22.40 -2.28
CA LEU A 135 -3.57 -21.67 -1.03
C LEU A 135 -5.00 -21.78 -0.48
N LYS A 136 -5.13 -21.95 0.83
CA LYS A 136 -6.45 -21.96 1.49
C LYS A 136 -6.66 -20.58 2.13
N ILE A 137 -7.30 -19.68 1.41
CA ILE A 137 -7.51 -18.31 1.87
C ILE A 137 -8.65 -18.26 2.87
N PHE A 138 -8.41 -17.60 4.00
CA PHE A 138 -9.40 -17.40 5.03
C PHE A 138 -9.52 -15.93 5.42
N ASP A 139 -10.01 -15.11 4.50
CA ASP A 139 -10.38 -13.76 4.86
C ASP A 139 -11.74 -13.75 5.57
N HIS A 140 -11.82 -13.09 6.72
CA HIS A 140 -13.07 -12.89 7.47
C HIS A 140 -14.01 -11.86 6.80
N CYS A 141 -14.00 -11.79 5.46
CA CYS A 141 -15.06 -11.13 4.70
C CYS A 141 -16.26 -12.08 4.67
N TRP A 142 -17.33 -11.70 5.38
CA TRP A 142 -18.58 -12.46 5.58
C TRP A 142 -19.37 -12.81 4.31
N TRP A 143 -18.80 -12.61 3.13
CA TRP A 143 -19.40 -12.86 1.81
C TRP A 143 -18.72 -13.99 1.02
N PHE A 144 -17.51 -14.43 1.39
CA PHE A 144 -16.92 -15.65 0.83
C PHE A 144 -17.48 -16.87 1.56
N LYS A 145 -18.75 -17.16 1.31
CA LYS A 145 -19.34 -18.46 1.62
C LYS A 145 -18.77 -19.47 0.61
N HIS A 146 -17.96 -20.41 1.11
CA HIS A 146 -17.67 -21.68 0.46
C HIS A 146 -17.42 -21.62 -1.04
N TYR A 147 -16.41 -20.87 -1.45
CA TYR A 147 -15.78 -21.13 -2.73
C TYR A 147 -14.39 -21.67 -2.43
N GLU A 148 -14.22 -22.98 -2.61
CA GLU A 148 -12.92 -23.61 -2.83
C GLU A 148 -12.42 -23.17 -4.21
N ASP A 149 -12.23 -21.86 -4.41
CA ASP A 149 -11.58 -21.37 -5.62
C ASP A 149 -10.14 -21.91 -5.59
N GLU A 150 -9.78 -22.66 -6.63
CA GLU A 150 -8.42 -23.14 -6.82
C GLU A 150 -7.52 -21.94 -7.08
N ILE A 151 -6.89 -21.50 -6.02
CA ILE A 151 -6.12 -20.27 -6.01
C ILE A 151 -4.63 -20.62 -6.06
N TYR A 152 -3.98 -20.13 -7.10
CA TYR A 152 -2.55 -20.33 -7.33
C TYR A 152 -1.75 -19.19 -6.71
N SER A 153 -0.65 -19.56 -6.04
CA SER A 153 0.38 -18.60 -5.64
C SER A 153 0.99 -17.92 -6.87
N ASN A 154 1.20 -16.61 -6.79
CA ASN A 154 1.95 -15.86 -7.81
C ASN A 154 3.45 -15.83 -7.55
N GLY A 155 3.92 -16.43 -6.45
CA GLY A 155 5.31 -16.30 -6.07
C GLY A 155 5.66 -16.66 -4.64
N LEU A 156 6.95 -16.50 -4.35
CA LEU A 156 7.47 -16.43 -2.99
C LEU A 156 7.99 -15.02 -2.72
N VAL A 157 7.91 -14.59 -1.47
CA VAL A 157 8.56 -13.37 -0.98
C VAL A 157 9.20 -13.64 0.38
N ASP A 158 10.39 -13.12 0.63
CA ASP A 158 10.93 -13.03 1.99
C ASP A 158 10.24 -11.88 2.74
N TYR A 159 9.64 -12.19 3.88
CA TYR A 159 9.06 -11.20 4.76
C TYR A 159 9.45 -11.52 6.20
N ASN A 160 10.14 -10.59 6.85
CA ASN A 160 10.66 -10.78 8.22
C ASN A 160 11.57 -12.01 8.37
N GLY A 161 12.38 -12.35 7.35
CA GLY A 161 13.31 -13.49 7.37
C GLY A 161 12.64 -14.85 7.22
N HIS A 162 11.42 -14.87 6.71
CA HIS A 162 10.65 -16.06 6.41
C HIS A 162 10.11 -15.98 4.98
N GLU A 163 10.21 -17.08 4.24
CA GLU A 163 9.59 -17.19 2.92
C GLU A 163 8.08 -17.43 3.06
N TYR A 164 7.28 -16.62 2.37
CA TYR A 164 5.84 -16.75 2.26
C TYR A 164 5.42 -16.95 0.80
N TRP A 165 4.41 -17.76 0.58
CA TRP A 165 3.66 -17.77 -0.67
C TRP A 165 2.83 -16.50 -0.80
N VAL A 166 2.89 -15.89 -1.97
CA VAL A 166 2.16 -14.66 -2.30
C VAL A 166 0.88 -15.03 -3.03
N TYR A 167 -0.26 -14.64 -2.46
CA TYR A 167 -1.51 -14.58 -3.19
C TYR A 167 -1.92 -13.16 -3.52
N ASN A 168 -2.27 -12.98 -4.79
CA ASN A 168 -2.89 -11.78 -5.30
C ASN A 168 -3.78 -12.15 -6.50
N PRO A 169 -5.11 -12.10 -6.37
CA PRO A 169 -6.01 -12.53 -7.43
C PRO A 169 -6.08 -11.48 -8.55
N GLU A 170 -5.08 -11.46 -9.43
CA GLU A 170 -5.19 -10.86 -10.76
C GLU A 170 -5.05 -9.32 -10.85
N GLN A 171 -4.88 -8.58 -9.75
CA GLN A 171 -4.97 -7.09 -9.80
C GLN A 171 -3.64 -6.32 -9.84
N ARG A 172 -2.48 -7.00 -9.86
CA ARG A 172 -1.14 -6.37 -9.76
C ARG A 172 -1.13 -5.18 -8.76
N PRO A 173 -1.18 -5.45 -7.44
CA PRO A 173 -1.13 -4.45 -6.39
C PRO A 173 0.02 -3.49 -6.63
N HIS A 174 -0.24 -2.21 -6.45
CA HIS A 174 0.74 -1.15 -6.64
C HIS A 174 0.60 -0.11 -5.55
N LEU A 175 1.59 0.78 -5.48
CA LEU A 175 1.58 1.88 -4.53
C LEU A 175 0.66 2.99 -5.01
N LEU A 176 -0.14 3.50 -4.08
CA LEU A 176 -0.91 4.72 -4.19
C LEU A 176 -0.32 5.77 -3.25
N VAL A 177 -0.50 7.04 -3.60
CA VAL A 177 -0.25 8.19 -2.73
C VAL A 177 -1.47 9.09 -2.69
N ASP A 178 -1.65 9.79 -1.57
CA ASP A 178 -2.65 10.85 -1.45
C ASP A 178 -2.18 12.10 -2.21
N GLU A 179 -2.96 12.55 -3.18
CA GLU A 179 -2.63 13.68 -4.05
C GLU A 179 -2.40 14.97 -3.23
N GLU A 180 -3.23 15.21 -2.21
CA GLU A 180 -3.11 16.38 -1.33
C GLU A 180 -1.80 16.36 -0.52
N SER A 181 -1.33 15.16 -0.14
CA SER A 181 -0.06 14.99 0.57
C SER A 181 1.15 15.30 -0.33
N LEU A 182 1.05 14.99 -1.63
CA LEU A 182 2.07 15.29 -2.62
C LEU A 182 2.18 16.81 -2.84
N GLU A 183 1.04 17.50 -3.00
CA GLU A 183 0.97 18.96 -3.13
C GLU A 183 1.62 19.69 -1.94
N LYS A 184 1.33 19.23 -0.71
CA LYS A 184 1.89 19.82 0.52
C LYS A 184 3.41 19.73 0.61
N ILE A 185 4.01 18.63 0.15
CA ILE A 185 5.48 18.48 0.13
C ILE A 185 6.09 19.51 -0.82
N ILE A 186 5.45 19.76 -1.96
CA ILE A 186 5.91 20.74 -2.94
C ILE A 186 5.80 22.16 -2.38
N GLU A 187 4.68 22.51 -1.73
CA GLU A 187 4.49 23.83 -1.11
C GLU A 187 5.54 24.14 -0.03
N LYS A 188 6.00 23.13 0.72
CA LYS A 188 7.05 23.27 1.74
C LYS A 188 8.38 23.76 1.15
N ARG A 189 8.63 23.55 -0.15
CA ARG A 189 9.83 24.03 -0.85
C ARG A 189 9.71 25.54 -1.12
N ARG A 190 10.09 26.35 -0.14
CA ARG A 190 10.10 27.82 -0.24
C ARG A 190 11.01 28.30 -1.39
N ILE A 191 10.42 28.86 -2.45
CA ILE A 191 11.16 29.56 -3.52
C ILE A 191 11.57 30.96 -3.02
N VAL A 192 12.88 31.19 -2.90
CA VAL A 192 13.43 32.51 -2.53
C VAL A 192 13.64 33.37 -3.77
N LYS A 193 13.21 34.64 -3.73
CA LYS A 193 13.23 35.56 -4.89
C LYS A 193 14.62 36.15 -5.23
N GLY A 194 15.67 35.74 -4.51
CA GLY A 194 17.02 36.32 -4.63
C GLY A 194 17.11 37.78 -4.18
N ILE A 195 18.32 38.25 -3.84
CA ILE A 195 18.60 39.67 -3.57
C ILE A 195 19.34 40.23 -4.79
N LYS A 196 18.81 41.28 -5.42
CA LYS A 196 19.51 41.98 -6.50
C LYS A 196 20.68 42.78 -5.93
N GLN A 197 21.87 42.55 -6.47
CA GLN A 197 23.05 43.37 -6.15
C GLN A 197 22.85 44.76 -6.75
N LYS A 198 22.90 45.80 -5.92
CA LYS A 198 22.97 47.19 -6.43
C LYS A 198 24.35 47.38 -7.06
N LYS A 199 24.36 47.71 -8.35
CA LYS A 199 25.56 48.16 -9.06
C LYS A 199 26.05 49.48 -8.47
#